data_AF-A0A1S2LNF5-F1
#
_entry.id   AF-A0A1S2LNF5-F1
#
_cell.length_a   1.000
_cell.length_b   1.000
_cell.length_c   1.000
_cell.angle_alpha   90.00
_cell.angle_beta   90.00
_cell.angle_gamma   90.00
#
_symmetry.space_group_name_H-M   'P 1'
#
loop_
_entity.id
_entity.type
_entity.pdbx_description
1 polymer ?
#
loop_
_entity_poly.entity_id
_entity_poly.type
_entity_poly.pdbx_seq_one_letter_code
_entity_poly.pdbx_strand_id
1 'polypeptide(L)'
;MVNSEFSIEDHEEYAEKIQDERGLTKEEADEEAFRVQLNELAVINRAIAVGISVSEEEALRKSQEIREVLKNGEAKNASEVMASIQKEIGQLEISEDEYWNEYMLSNYTHMVMREKLMEYERTHSGISWNERQQEIIEEFIASEKRRINEFKRKIGMK
;
A
#
# COMPACT_ATOMS: atom_id res chain seq x y z
N MET A 1 6.69 -13.00 0.89
CA MET A 1 6.80 -12.62 2.31
C MET A 1 6.19 -11.22 2.42
N VAL A 2 5.29 -10.96 3.37
CA VAL A 2 4.68 -9.62 3.52
C VAL A 2 5.76 -8.63 3.95
N ASN A 3 5.88 -7.51 3.24
CA ASN A 3 6.84 -6.49 3.62
C ASN A 3 6.27 -5.65 4.78
N SER A 4 6.75 -5.91 6.00
CA SER A 4 6.39 -5.14 7.20
C SER A 4 7.47 -4.11 7.58
N GLU A 5 8.39 -3.81 6.67
CA GLU A 5 9.54 -2.93 6.86
C GLU A 5 9.50 -1.72 5.91
N PHE A 6 10.21 -0.65 6.28
CA PHE A 6 10.40 0.48 5.37
C PHE A 6 11.35 0.07 4.24
N SER A 7 10.95 0.33 3.00
CA SER A 7 11.74 0.16 1.79
C SER A 7 12.11 1.52 1.21
N ILE A 8 13.39 1.74 0.95
CA ILE A 8 13.87 2.97 0.28
C ILE A 8 13.43 2.95 -1.19
N GLU A 9 13.52 1.79 -1.84
CA GLU A 9 13.16 1.61 -3.24
C GLU A 9 11.68 1.96 -3.46
N ASP A 10 10.77 1.35 -2.68
CA ASP A 10 9.33 1.61 -2.77
C ASP A 10 9.00 3.09 -2.47
N HIS A 11 9.78 3.72 -1.57
CA HIS A 11 9.60 5.14 -1.25
C HIS A 11 10.03 6.03 -2.40
N GLU A 12 11.22 5.80 -2.96
CA GLU A 12 11.76 6.59 -4.08
C GLU A 12 10.87 6.45 -5.33
N GLU A 13 10.44 5.23 -5.64
CA GLU A 13 9.54 4.95 -6.77
C GLU A 13 8.20 5.67 -6.59
N TYR A 14 7.58 5.57 -5.41
CA TYR A 14 6.30 6.21 -5.17
C TYR A 14 6.42 7.74 -5.10
N ALA A 15 7.51 8.28 -4.55
CA ALA A 15 7.79 9.72 -4.52
C ALA A 15 7.97 10.27 -5.95
N GLU A 16 8.74 9.60 -6.81
CA GLU A 16 8.90 9.98 -8.22
C GLU A 16 7.55 9.95 -8.95
N LYS A 17 6.76 8.89 -8.75
CA LYS A 17 5.43 8.76 -9.36
C LYS A 17 4.51 9.92 -8.99
N ILE A 18 4.38 10.26 -7.72
CA ILE A 18 3.48 11.35 -7.30
C ILE A 18 4.04 12.73 -7.67
N GLN A 19 5.36 12.89 -7.73
CA GLN A 19 5.99 14.10 -8.25
C GLN A 19 5.58 14.32 -9.71
N ASP A 20 5.68 13.30 -10.55
CA ASP A 20 5.36 13.37 -11.98
C ASP A 20 3.85 13.52 -12.24
N GLU A 21 3.01 12.77 -11.52
CA GLU A 21 1.57 12.75 -11.74
C GLU A 21 0.85 14.00 -11.18
N ARG A 22 1.37 14.58 -10.10
CA ARG A 22 0.71 15.69 -9.37
C ARG A 22 1.47 17.00 -9.45
N GLY A 23 2.67 17.02 -10.05
CA GLY A 23 3.50 18.20 -10.16
C GLY A 23 4.00 18.74 -8.82
N LEU A 24 4.18 17.86 -7.83
CA LEU A 24 4.68 18.22 -6.50
C LEU A 24 6.17 18.59 -6.57
N THR A 25 6.65 19.34 -5.58
CA THR A 25 8.10 19.42 -5.36
C THR A 25 8.62 18.08 -4.82
N LYS A 26 9.94 17.84 -4.97
CA LYS A 26 10.57 16.65 -4.40
C LYS A 26 10.31 16.51 -2.90
N GLU A 27 10.39 17.62 -2.14
CA GLU A 27 10.16 17.61 -0.69
C GLU A 27 8.71 17.22 -0.34
N GLU A 28 7.73 17.77 -1.05
CA GLU A 28 6.31 17.41 -0.85
C GLU A 28 6.02 15.95 -1.26
N ALA A 29 6.67 15.47 -2.32
CA ALA A 29 6.55 14.08 -2.75
C ALA A 29 7.18 13.13 -1.71
N ASP A 30 8.39 13.41 -1.22
CA ASP A 30 9.04 12.64 -0.17
C ASP A 30 8.19 12.61 1.12
N GLU A 31 7.61 13.74 1.53
CA GLU A 31 6.72 13.79 2.70
C GLU A 31 5.47 12.94 2.53
N GLU A 32 4.82 13.02 1.37
CA GLU A 32 3.60 12.26 1.08
C GLU A 32 3.90 10.77 0.95
N ALA A 33 4.99 10.38 0.29
CA ALA A 33 5.43 9.00 0.15
C ALA A 33 5.73 8.38 1.52
N PHE A 34 6.49 9.10 2.36
CA PHE A 34 6.77 8.67 3.73
C PHE A 34 5.47 8.46 4.53
N ARG A 35 4.50 9.39 4.41
CA ARG A 35 3.22 9.29 5.12
C ARG A 35 2.41 8.07 4.67
N VAL A 36 2.36 7.80 3.36
CA VAL A 36 1.65 6.63 2.82
C VAL A 36 2.28 5.34 3.33
N GLN A 37 3.61 5.22 3.23
CA GLN A 37 4.33 4.02 3.66
C GLN A 37 4.22 3.82 5.19
N LEU A 38 4.32 4.89 5.98
CA LEU A 38 4.11 4.83 7.43
C LEU A 38 2.73 4.27 7.79
N ASN A 39 1.68 4.79 7.14
CA ASN A 39 0.30 4.37 7.39
C ASN A 39 0.08 2.91 7.01
N GLU A 40 0.61 2.49 5.87
CA GLU A 40 0.52 1.12 5.39
C GLU A 40 1.23 0.16 6.35
N LEU A 41 2.46 0.48 6.74
CA LEU A 41 3.23 -0.34 7.67
C LEU A 41 2.58 -0.44 9.05
N ALA A 42 1.98 0.63 9.57
CA ALA A 42 1.25 0.59 10.83
C ALA A 42 0.08 -0.40 10.77
N VAL A 43 -0.70 -0.35 9.69
CA VAL A 43 -1.84 -1.25 9.44
C VAL A 43 -1.37 -2.71 9.29
N ILE A 44 -0.32 -2.96 8.51
CA ILE A 44 0.22 -4.31 8.29
C ILE A 44 0.77 -4.89 9.60
N ASN A 45 1.56 -4.13 10.36
CA ASN A 45 2.11 -4.60 11.63
C ASN A 45 1.00 -4.89 12.63
N ARG A 46 -0.06 -4.08 12.67
CA ARG A 46 -1.23 -4.37 13.50
C ARG A 46 -1.95 -5.65 13.07
N ALA A 47 -2.16 -5.86 11.77
CA ALA A 47 -2.77 -7.07 11.23
C ALA A 47 -1.97 -8.32 11.64
N ILE A 48 -0.64 -8.28 11.50
CA ILE A 48 0.26 -9.35 11.96
C ILE A 48 0.12 -9.59 13.47
N ALA A 49 0.13 -8.51 14.27
CA ALA A 49 0.05 -8.61 15.72
C ALA A 49 -1.25 -9.26 16.22
N VAL A 50 -2.36 -9.10 15.50
CA VAL A 50 -3.65 -9.76 15.81
C VAL A 50 -3.82 -11.11 15.12
N GLY A 51 -2.76 -11.63 14.46
CA GLY A 51 -2.76 -12.96 13.85
C GLY A 51 -3.45 -13.04 12.48
N ILE A 52 -3.64 -11.91 11.80
CA ILE A 52 -4.16 -11.91 10.43
C ILE A 52 -3.03 -12.25 9.46
N SER A 53 -3.25 -13.32 8.69
CA SER A 53 -2.41 -13.70 7.56
C SER A 53 -3.23 -13.70 6.27
N VAL A 54 -2.54 -13.50 5.14
CA VAL A 54 -3.11 -13.60 3.80
C VAL A 54 -2.32 -14.63 3.02
N SER A 55 -3.02 -15.59 2.43
CA SER A 55 -2.38 -16.56 1.54
C SER A 55 -2.15 -15.95 0.16
N GLU A 56 -1.23 -16.55 -0.59
CA GLU A 56 -0.99 -16.19 -1.99
C GLU A 56 -2.28 -16.31 -2.84
N GLU A 57 -3.07 -17.37 -2.61
CA GLU A 57 -4.34 -17.59 -3.28
C GLU A 57 -5.36 -16.46 -2.99
N GLU A 58 -5.40 -15.95 -1.76
CA GLU A 58 -6.27 -14.83 -1.41
C GLU A 58 -5.85 -13.53 -2.11
N ALA A 59 -4.54 -13.27 -2.19
CA ALA A 59 -4.00 -12.12 -2.90
C ALA A 59 -4.22 -12.22 -4.42
N LEU A 60 -4.02 -13.41 -5.02
CA LEU A 60 -4.31 -13.68 -6.43
C LEU A 60 -5.80 -13.52 -6.73
N ARG A 61 -6.67 -14.04 -5.87
CA ARG A 61 -8.12 -13.86 -6.05
C ARG A 61 -8.48 -12.38 -6.06
N LYS A 62 -7.94 -11.60 -5.12
CA LYS A 62 -8.16 -10.15 -5.09
C LYS A 62 -7.63 -9.46 -6.35
N SER A 63 -6.45 -9.85 -6.82
CA SER A 63 -5.86 -9.34 -8.06
C SER A 63 -6.78 -9.57 -9.25
N GLN A 64 -7.29 -10.79 -9.42
CA GLN A 64 -8.21 -11.12 -10.52
C GLN A 64 -9.56 -10.43 -10.38
N GLU A 65 -10.11 -10.30 -9.17
CA GLU A 65 -11.34 -9.51 -8.93
C GLU A 65 -11.19 -8.06 -9.42
N ILE A 66 -10.07 -7.41 -9.08
CA ILE A 66 -9.80 -6.03 -9.49
C ILE A 66 -9.55 -5.95 -11.01
N ARG A 67 -8.81 -6.90 -11.59
CA ARG A 67 -8.60 -7.00 -13.04
C ARG A 67 -9.92 -7.07 -13.78
N GLU A 68 -10.85 -7.90 -13.34
CA GLU A 68 -12.17 -8.07 -13.97
C GLU A 68 -13.04 -6.82 -13.84
N VAL A 69 -13.08 -6.18 -12.66
CA VAL A 69 -13.80 -4.91 -12.46
C VAL A 69 -13.31 -3.82 -13.42
N LEU A 70 -11.99 -3.75 -13.62
CA LEU A 70 -11.38 -2.79 -14.55
C LEU A 70 -11.64 -3.15 -16.01
N LYS A 71 -11.52 -4.44 -16.39
CA LYS A 71 -11.79 -4.90 -17.76
C LYS A 71 -13.24 -4.70 -18.18
N ASN A 72 -14.18 -4.90 -17.25
CA ASN A 72 -15.62 -4.78 -17.51
C ASN A 72 -16.13 -3.34 -17.43
N GLY A 73 -15.26 -2.37 -17.11
CA GLY A 73 -15.65 -0.96 -17.02
C GLY A 73 -16.56 -0.65 -15.83
N GLU A 74 -16.54 -1.49 -14.79
CA GLU A 74 -17.45 -1.37 -13.64
C GLU A 74 -16.99 -0.27 -12.67
N ALA A 75 -15.72 0.14 -12.73
CA ALA A 75 -15.20 1.30 -12.01
C ALA A 75 -15.41 2.60 -12.81
N LYS A 76 -15.77 3.69 -12.12
CA LYS A 76 -16.05 5.01 -12.72
C LYS A 76 -14.93 5.53 -13.65
N ASN A 77 -13.69 5.17 -13.35
CA ASN A 77 -12.48 5.56 -14.07
C ASN A 77 -11.72 4.34 -14.66
N ALA A 78 -12.41 3.22 -14.89
CA ALA A 78 -11.79 1.96 -15.32
C ALA A 78 -10.89 2.12 -16.55
N SER A 79 -11.34 2.83 -17.60
CA SER A 79 -10.56 3.05 -18.82
C SER A 79 -9.27 3.85 -18.60
N GLU A 80 -9.31 4.86 -17.73
CA GLU A 80 -8.14 5.69 -17.40
C GLU A 80 -7.13 4.87 -16.58
N VAL A 81 -7.61 4.10 -15.60
CA VAL A 81 -6.77 3.22 -14.78
C VAL A 81 -6.14 2.13 -15.64
N MET A 82 -6.90 1.49 -16.53
CA MET A 82 -6.36 0.48 -17.44
C MET A 82 -5.30 1.06 -18.39
N ALA A 83 -5.48 2.28 -18.89
CA ALA A 83 -4.47 2.93 -19.72
C ALA A 83 -3.17 3.21 -18.94
N SER A 84 -3.28 3.63 -17.68
CA SER A 84 -2.14 3.82 -16.78
C SER A 84 -1.41 2.51 -16.51
N ILE A 85 -2.14 1.42 -16.21
CA ILE A 85 -1.57 0.08 -16.01
C ILE A 85 -0.83 -0.39 -17.27
N GLN A 86 -1.41 -0.23 -18.46
CA GLN A 86 -0.75 -0.64 -19.71
C GLN A 86 0.53 0.15 -20.00
N LYS A 87 0.57 1.44 -19.62
CA LYS A 87 1.79 2.25 -19.70
C LYS A 87 2.86 1.70 -18.74
N GLU A 88 2.47 1.39 -17.50
CA GLU A 88 3.37 0.84 -16.48
C GLU A 88 3.94 -0.52 -16.90
N ILE A 89 3.09 -1.43 -17.39
CA ILE A 89 3.50 -2.72 -17.97
C ILE A 89 4.56 -2.52 -19.07
N GLY A 90 4.35 -1.54 -19.96
CA GLY A 90 5.30 -1.21 -21.01
C GLY A 90 6.62 -0.62 -20.52
N GLN A 91 6.61 0.15 -19.43
CA GLN A 91 7.82 0.72 -18.80
C GLN A 91 8.63 -0.35 -18.05
N LEU A 92 7.95 -1.31 -17.44
CA LEU A 92 8.55 -2.43 -16.71
C LEU A 92 9.02 -3.56 -17.64
N GLU A 93 8.63 -3.52 -18.92
CA GLU A 93 8.93 -4.57 -19.92
C GLU A 93 8.43 -5.97 -19.51
N ILE A 94 7.34 -6.05 -18.75
CA ILE A 94 6.69 -7.30 -18.32
C ILE A 94 5.42 -7.58 -19.11
N SER A 95 4.91 -8.80 -19.04
CA SER A 95 3.61 -9.16 -19.59
C SER A 95 2.46 -8.73 -18.67
N GLU A 96 1.24 -8.65 -19.21
CA GLU A 96 0.04 -8.38 -18.41
C GLU A 96 -0.15 -9.46 -17.32
N ASP A 97 0.12 -10.72 -17.62
CA ASP A 97 -0.05 -11.80 -16.63
C ASP A 97 1.02 -11.74 -15.53
N GLU A 98 2.28 -11.40 -15.84
CA GLU A 98 3.31 -11.12 -14.82
C GLU A 98 2.91 -9.93 -13.93
N TYR A 99 2.31 -8.89 -14.51
CA TYR A 99 1.82 -7.74 -13.75
C TYR A 99 0.77 -8.14 -12.69
N TRP A 100 -0.27 -8.89 -13.09
CA TRP A 100 -1.36 -9.27 -12.18
C TRP A 100 -1.00 -10.41 -11.23
N ASN A 101 -0.17 -11.35 -11.66
CA ASN A 101 0.10 -12.56 -10.87
C ASN A 101 1.36 -12.47 -10.01
N GLU A 102 2.30 -11.59 -10.34
CA GLU A 102 3.59 -11.52 -9.64
C GLU A 102 3.84 -10.11 -9.10
N TYR A 103 3.92 -9.11 -9.98
CA TYR A 103 4.31 -7.74 -9.63
C TYR A 103 3.36 -7.10 -8.60
N MET A 104 2.05 -7.14 -8.85
CA MET A 104 1.05 -6.54 -7.95
C MET A 104 0.70 -7.39 -6.74
N LEU A 105 1.24 -8.59 -6.61
CA LEU A 105 0.76 -9.56 -5.64
C LEU A 105 1.01 -9.09 -4.18
N SER A 106 2.13 -8.40 -3.95
CA SER A 106 2.41 -7.77 -2.65
C SER A 106 1.36 -6.71 -2.30
N ASN A 107 1.02 -5.83 -3.26
CA ASN A 107 0.03 -4.78 -3.07
C ASN A 107 -1.37 -5.36 -2.74
N TYR A 108 -1.77 -6.43 -3.43
CA TYR A 108 -3.03 -7.11 -3.13
C TYR A 108 -3.00 -7.86 -1.80
N THR A 109 -1.84 -8.37 -1.40
CA THR A 109 -1.67 -8.94 -0.06
C THR A 109 -1.92 -7.89 1.02
N HIS A 110 -1.32 -6.70 0.89
CA HIS A 110 -1.53 -5.58 1.82
C HIS A 110 -2.98 -5.10 1.84
N MET A 111 -3.61 -5.00 0.67
CA MET A 111 -5.03 -4.62 0.54
C MET A 111 -5.93 -5.60 1.30
N VAL A 112 -5.75 -6.91 1.10
CA VAL A 112 -6.54 -7.94 1.79
C VAL A 112 -6.26 -7.93 3.29
N MET A 113 -5.01 -7.72 3.72
CA MET A 113 -4.68 -7.59 5.15
C MET A 113 -5.41 -6.41 5.79
N ARG A 114 -5.43 -5.26 5.11
CA ARG A 114 -6.16 -4.08 5.57
C ARG A 114 -7.66 -4.37 5.69
N GLU A 115 -8.28 -4.95 4.67
CA GLU A 115 -9.71 -5.30 4.67
C GLU A 115 -10.06 -6.24 5.83
N LYS A 116 -9.24 -7.28 6.06
CA LYS A 116 -9.42 -8.19 7.19
C LYS A 116 -9.25 -7.49 8.54
N LEU A 117 -8.27 -6.60 8.68
CA LEU A 117 -8.06 -5.85 9.91
C LEU A 117 -9.21 -4.89 10.18
N MET A 118 -9.73 -4.22 9.14
CA MET A 118 -10.91 -3.37 9.23
C MET A 118 -12.11 -4.12 9.82
N GLU A 119 -12.38 -5.33 9.30
CA GLU A 119 -13.48 -6.16 9.80
C GLU A 119 -13.25 -6.65 11.24
N TYR A 120 -12.02 -7.06 11.55
CA TYR A 120 -11.63 -7.44 12.91
C TYR A 120 -11.84 -6.27 13.89
N GLU A 121 -11.29 -5.10 13.60
CA GLU A 121 -11.39 -3.95 14.50
C GLU A 121 -12.84 -3.44 14.61
N ARG A 122 -13.64 -3.50 13.53
CA ARG A 122 -15.08 -3.15 13.57
C ARG A 122 -15.85 -3.98 14.60
N THR A 123 -15.50 -5.25 14.76
CA THR A 123 -16.18 -6.16 15.69
C THR A 123 -15.64 -6.09 17.13
N HIS A 124 -14.46 -5.48 17.34
CA HIS A 124 -13.75 -5.52 18.63
C HIS A 124 -13.52 -4.14 19.29
N SER A 125 -13.46 -3.06 18.53
CA SER A 125 -13.06 -1.73 19.04
C SER A 125 -14.24 -0.85 19.47
N GLY A 126 -15.41 -1.04 18.87
CA GLY A 126 -16.60 -0.20 19.15
C GLY A 126 -16.50 1.25 18.65
N ILE A 127 -15.44 1.61 17.92
CA ILE A 127 -15.23 2.93 17.30
C ILE A 127 -15.20 2.82 15.77
N SER A 128 -15.22 3.97 15.08
CA SER A 128 -15.13 3.97 13.62
C SER A 128 -13.75 3.52 13.14
N TRP A 129 -13.68 2.95 11.93
CA TRP A 129 -12.40 2.56 11.34
C TRP A 129 -11.41 3.72 11.25
N ASN A 130 -11.87 4.93 10.93
CA ASN A 130 -10.99 6.08 10.80
C ASN A 130 -10.33 6.45 12.13
N GLU A 131 -11.10 6.43 13.22
CA GLU A 131 -10.58 6.67 14.57
C GLU A 131 -9.60 5.55 14.95
N ARG A 132 -9.97 4.28 14.70
CA ARG A 132 -9.10 3.16 15.05
C ARG A 132 -7.81 3.13 14.23
N GLN A 133 -7.88 3.47 12.95
CA GLN A 133 -6.71 3.57 12.08
C GLN A 133 -5.75 4.63 12.61
N GLN A 134 -6.26 5.78 13.06
CA GLN A 134 -5.45 6.83 13.65
C GLN A 134 -4.74 6.35 14.94
N GLU A 135 -5.46 5.66 15.83
CA GLU A 135 -4.86 5.06 17.03
C GLU A 135 -3.75 4.07 16.68
N ILE A 136 -3.97 3.19 15.69
CA ILE A 136 -2.97 2.22 15.22
C ILE A 136 -1.70 2.93 14.72
N ILE A 137 -1.86 4.03 13.97
CA ILE A 137 -0.73 4.82 13.45
C ILE A 137 0.04 5.45 14.62
N GLU A 138 -0.65 6.03 15.60
CA GLU A 138 -0.03 6.64 16.78
C GLU A 138 0.72 5.63 17.65
N GLU A 139 0.11 4.46 17.90
CA GLU A 139 0.72 3.32 18.59
C GLU A 139 1.99 2.85 17.86
N PHE A 140 1.94 2.75 16.53
CA PHE A 140 3.08 2.38 15.69
C PHE A 140 4.20 3.43 15.76
N ILE A 141 3.88 4.72 15.65
CA ILE A 141 4.87 5.81 15.75
C ILE A 141 5.58 5.79 17.11
N ALA A 142 4.83 5.56 18.19
CA ALA A 142 5.37 5.51 19.54
C ALA A 142 6.31 4.31 19.75
N SER A 143 5.92 3.13 19.25
CA SER A 143 6.70 1.88 19.41
C SER A 143 7.91 1.81 18.48
N GLU A 144 7.78 2.27 17.24
CA GLU A 144 8.82 2.16 16.19
C GLU A 144 9.63 3.45 15.98
N LYS A 145 9.61 4.37 16.96
CA LYS A 145 10.26 5.69 16.88
C LYS A 145 11.70 5.64 16.36
N ARG A 146 12.50 4.67 16.81
CA ARG A 146 13.90 4.53 16.37
C ARG A 146 13.99 4.15 14.89
N ARG A 147 13.18 3.18 14.45
CA ARG A 147 13.15 2.70 13.06
C ARG A 147 12.67 3.79 12.12
N ILE A 148 11.62 4.51 12.50
CA ILE A 148 11.09 5.66 11.75
C ILE A 148 12.15 6.75 11.57
N ASN A 149 12.82 7.15 12.66
CA ASN A 149 13.85 8.19 12.59
C ASN A 149 15.06 7.75 11.75
N GLU A 150 15.44 6.47 11.81
CA GLU A 150 16.50 5.94 10.97
C GLU A 150 16.12 5.99 9.48
N PHE A 151 14.88 5.61 9.15
CA PHE A 151 14.39 5.66 7.78
C PHE A 151 14.34 7.09 7.26
N LYS A 152 13.72 8.02 8.00
CA LYS A 152 13.71 9.45 7.67
C LYS A 152 15.09 10.00 7.34
N ARG A 153 16.09 9.65 8.16
CA ARG A 153 17.49 10.05 7.91
C ARG A 153 18.05 9.46 6.60
N LYS A 154 17.71 8.22 6.26
CA LYS A 154 18.16 7.58 5.01
C LYS A 154 17.59 8.26 3.77
N ILE A 155 16.32 8.69 3.83
CA ILE A 155 15.64 9.42 2.75
C ILE A 155 15.84 10.95 2.81
N GLY A 156 16.70 11.45 3.71
CA GLY A 156 17.04 12.87 3.78
C GLY A 156 16.01 13.78 4.47
N MET A 157 15.01 13.20 5.15
CA MET A 157 14.03 13.93 5.94
C MET A 157 14.55 14.23 7.36
N LYS A 158 14.02 15.31 7.97
CA LYS A 158 14.32 15.72 9.34
C LYS A 158 13.56 14.93 10.40
#